data_AF-A0A7W3JGZ3-F1
#
_entry.id   AF-A0A7W3JGZ3-F1
#
_cell.length_a   1.000
_cell.length_b   1.000
_cell.length_c   1.000
_cell.angle_alpha   90.00
_cell.angle_beta   90.00
_cell.angle_gamma   90.00
#
_symmetry.space_group_name_H-M   'P 1'
#
loop_
_entity.id
_entity.type
_entity.pdbx_description
1 polymer ?
#
loop_
_entity_poly.entity_id
_entity_poly.type
_entity_poly.pdbx_seq_one_letter_code
_entity_poly.pdbx_strand_id
1 'polypeptide(L)'
;MATVTGTLSDFGYASLAPLRPEIAFIPSGAGVFGGRLMATRPVTVTPGTSGYFEVDLVPADDRWFQIRIAWLDPVSGAPDNDYVEPRLYVPELGGPIGHLLKAPSTPSTDVAWQPTAPKPWPVGLVWVNSITGRVQRQV
;
A
#
# COMPACT_ATOMS: atom_id res chain seq x y z
N MET A 1 5.88 13.42 -16.44
CA MET A 1 5.98 12.41 -15.36
C MET A 1 6.19 13.16 -14.07
N ALA A 2 5.66 12.64 -12.97
CA ALA A 2 5.76 13.21 -11.63
C ALA A 2 6.62 12.29 -10.77
N THR A 3 7.66 12.84 -10.17
CA THR A 3 8.63 12.08 -9.40
C THR A 3 8.19 11.99 -7.94
N VAL A 4 8.00 10.77 -7.45
CA VAL A 4 7.70 10.48 -6.05
C VAL A 4 8.96 9.99 -5.36
N THR A 5 9.31 10.62 -4.23
CA THR A 5 10.52 10.28 -3.46
C THR A 5 10.16 9.83 -2.05
N GLY A 6 11.02 9.02 -1.44
CA GLY A 6 10.83 8.63 -0.05
C GLY A 6 11.94 7.73 0.47
N THR A 7 11.77 7.28 1.71
CA THR A 7 12.64 6.32 2.36
C THR A 7 11.78 5.20 2.94
N LEU A 8 12.14 3.95 2.65
CA LEU A 8 11.55 2.76 3.25
C LEU A 8 12.41 2.32 4.44
N SER A 9 11.79 2.23 5.61
CA SER A 9 12.39 1.68 6.82
C SER A 9 11.38 0.85 7.60
N ASP A 10 11.86 0.01 8.51
CA ASP A 10 11.00 -0.55 9.54
C ASP A 10 10.64 0.50 10.62
N PHE A 11 9.86 0.09 11.61
CA PHE A 11 9.48 0.95 12.75
C PHE A 11 10.63 1.27 13.71
N GLY A 12 11.78 0.62 13.56
CA GLY A 12 13.04 0.94 14.24
C GLY A 12 13.96 1.87 13.44
N TYR A 13 13.48 2.41 12.30
CA TYR A 13 14.27 3.18 11.33
C TYR A 13 15.43 2.40 10.67
N ALA A 14 15.42 1.07 10.73
CA ALA A 14 16.39 0.27 10.03
C ALA A 14 16.01 0.11 8.55
N SER A 15 17.02 0.08 7.69
CA SER A 15 16.84 -0.16 6.26
C SER A 15 16.48 -1.63 6.02
N LEU A 16 15.47 -1.86 5.18
CA LEU A 16 15.08 -3.20 4.73
C LEU A 16 15.98 -3.73 3.60
N ALA A 17 16.99 -2.99 3.14
CA ALA A 17 17.82 -3.36 1.99
C ALA A 17 18.37 -4.81 2.01
N PRO A 18 18.83 -5.38 3.15
CA PRO A 18 19.27 -6.78 3.20
C PRO A 18 18.18 -7.79 2.81
N LEU A 19 16.91 -7.43 2.98
CA LEU A 19 15.74 -8.25 2.68
C LEU A 19 15.22 -8.08 1.24
N ARG A 20 15.97 -7.35 0.39
CA ARG A 20 15.65 -7.09 -1.02
C ARG A 20 14.23 -6.55 -1.22
N PRO A 21 13.92 -5.38 -0.64
CA PRO A 21 12.56 -4.86 -0.67
C PRO A 21 12.17 -4.39 -2.07
N GLU A 22 10.88 -4.51 -2.39
CA GLU A 22 10.26 -3.97 -3.61
C GLU A 22 9.04 -3.14 -3.20
N ILE A 23 8.91 -1.94 -3.77
CA ILE A 23 7.71 -1.11 -3.64
C ILE A 23 6.97 -1.14 -4.97
N ALA A 24 5.72 -1.54 -4.96
CA ALA A 24 4.85 -1.55 -6.12
C ALA A 24 3.73 -0.50 -5.98
N PHE A 25 3.62 0.36 -6.99
CA PHE A 25 2.57 1.36 -7.13
C PHE A 25 1.52 0.83 -8.11
N ILE A 26 0.38 0.40 -7.58
CA ILE A 26 -0.68 -0.27 -8.32
C ILE A 26 -1.79 0.75 -8.60
N PRO A 27 -2.04 1.13 -9.85
CA PRO A 27 -3.09 2.11 -10.16
C PRO A 27 -4.47 1.53 -9.85
N SER A 28 -5.37 2.38 -9.35
CA SER A 28 -6.76 2.01 -9.00
C SER A 28 -7.60 1.52 -10.18
N GLY A 29 -7.14 1.73 -11.42
CA GLY A 29 -7.81 1.33 -12.64
C GLY A 29 -7.06 1.76 -13.90
N ALA A 30 -7.50 1.26 -15.05
CA ALA A 30 -7.06 1.75 -16.35
C ALA A 30 -7.49 3.22 -16.53
N GLY A 31 -6.89 3.93 -17.47
CA GLY A 31 -7.43 5.23 -17.85
C GLY A 31 -6.65 5.93 -18.94
N VAL A 32 -6.87 7.24 -19.07
CA VAL A 32 -6.31 8.05 -20.16
C VAL A 32 -5.48 9.18 -19.58
N PHE A 33 -4.29 9.44 -20.13
CA PHE A 33 -3.47 10.59 -19.75
C PHE A 33 -2.64 11.05 -20.95
N GLY A 34 -2.63 12.35 -21.24
CA GLY A 34 -1.84 12.91 -22.35
C GLY A 34 -2.12 12.24 -23.70
N GLY A 35 -3.37 11.87 -23.97
CA GLY A 35 -3.77 11.17 -25.19
C GLY A 35 -3.38 9.68 -25.27
N ARG A 36 -2.91 9.07 -24.18
CA ARG A 36 -2.51 7.66 -24.12
C ARG A 36 -3.48 6.84 -23.28
N LEU A 37 -3.72 5.59 -23.69
CA LEU A 37 -4.37 4.57 -22.87
C LEU A 37 -3.35 3.96 -21.90
N MET A 38 -3.71 3.89 -20.62
CA MET A 38 -2.89 3.36 -19.54
C MET A 38 -3.52 2.09 -18.99
N ALA A 39 -2.72 1.02 -18.90
CA ALA A 39 -3.13 -0.25 -18.28
C ALA A 39 -2.87 -0.25 -16.76
N THR A 40 -3.43 -1.24 -16.05
CA THR A 40 -3.29 -1.40 -14.59
C THR A 40 -1.98 -2.06 -14.14
N ARG A 41 -0.97 -2.11 -15.02
CA ARG A 41 0.32 -2.72 -14.68
C ARG A 41 1.00 -1.92 -13.56
N PRO A 42 1.43 -2.55 -12.45
CA PRO A 42 2.14 -1.85 -11.39
C PRO A 42 3.47 -1.27 -11.87
N VAL A 43 3.83 -0.10 -11.33
CA VAL A 43 5.18 0.45 -11.44
C VAL A 43 5.95 0.04 -10.20
N THR A 44 7.11 -0.59 -10.36
CA THR A 44 7.92 -1.08 -9.24
C THR A 44 9.21 -0.30 -9.11
N VAL A 45 9.68 -0.15 -7.87
CA VAL A 45 10.99 0.42 -7.54
C VAL A 45 11.64 -0.41 -6.43
N THR A 46 12.95 -0.59 -6.54
CA THR A 46 13.78 -1.21 -5.50
C THR A 46 14.50 -0.09 -4.75
N PRO A 47 14.23 0.10 -3.45
CA PRO A 47 14.97 1.05 -2.64
C PRO A 47 16.48 0.77 -2.61
N GLY A 48 17.27 1.84 -2.52
CA GLY A 48 18.71 1.75 -2.33
C GLY A 48 19.10 1.24 -0.94
N THR A 49 20.41 1.19 -0.67
CA THR A 49 20.94 0.68 0.61
C THR A 49 20.47 1.48 1.83
N SER A 50 20.25 2.80 1.66
CA SER A 50 19.70 3.69 2.69
C SER A 50 18.18 3.58 2.85
N GLY A 51 17.50 2.73 2.05
CA GLY A 51 16.05 2.70 1.93
C GLY A 51 15.48 3.83 1.05
N TYR A 52 16.32 4.75 0.56
CA TYR A 52 15.87 5.82 -0.35
C TYR A 52 15.36 5.25 -1.67
N PHE A 53 14.27 5.80 -2.19
CA PHE A 53 13.74 5.49 -3.50
C PHE A 53 13.24 6.75 -4.21
N GLU A 54 13.24 6.65 -5.54
CA GLU A 54 12.68 7.63 -6.46
C GLU A 54 11.94 6.87 -7.57
N VAL A 55 10.72 7.28 -7.89
CA VAL A 55 9.89 6.64 -8.92
C VAL A 55 9.13 7.68 -9.71
N ASP A 56 9.13 7.53 -11.03
CA ASP A 56 8.32 8.36 -11.92
C ASP A 56 6.94 7.74 -12.11
N LEU A 57 5.92 8.46 -11.69
CA LEU A 57 4.51 8.09 -11.85
C LEU A 57 3.80 9.07 -12.79
N VAL A 58 2.71 8.60 -13.38
CA VAL A 58 1.83 9.46 -14.16
C VAL A 58 0.96 10.27 -13.18
N PRO A 59 0.89 11.61 -13.32
CA PRO A 59 -0.02 12.42 -12.53
C PRO A 59 -1.47 11.96 -12.66
N ALA A 60 -2.20 11.99 -11.56
CA ALA A 60 -3.56 11.45 -11.48
C ALA A 60 -4.39 12.22 -10.46
N ASP A 61 -5.22 13.15 -10.94
CA ASP A 61 -6.12 13.93 -10.09
C ASP A 61 -7.38 13.14 -9.69
N ASP A 62 -7.82 12.23 -10.54
CA ASP A 62 -9.05 11.43 -10.39
C ASP A 62 -8.78 9.95 -10.03
N ARG A 63 -7.51 9.56 -10.00
CA ARG A 63 -7.05 8.19 -9.74
C ARG A 63 -6.03 8.19 -8.62
N TRP A 64 -5.80 7.02 -8.07
CA TRP A 64 -4.85 6.85 -6.98
C TRP A 64 -4.06 5.57 -7.17
N PHE A 65 -2.95 5.46 -6.43
CA PHE A 65 -2.14 4.25 -6.38
C PHE A 65 -2.29 3.58 -5.02
N GLN A 66 -2.53 2.27 -5.04
CA GLN A 66 -2.29 1.40 -3.89
C GLN A 66 -0.79 1.11 -3.81
N ILE A 67 -0.22 1.21 -2.63
CA ILE A 67 1.19 0.88 -2.41
C ILE A 67 1.26 -0.48 -1.74
N ARG A 68 1.99 -1.39 -2.37
CA ARG A 68 2.37 -2.67 -1.78
C ARG A 68 3.88 -2.67 -1.56
N ILE A 69 4.31 -3.03 -0.37
CA ILE A 69 5.72 -3.22 -0.02
C ILE A 69 5.90 -4.72 0.15
N ALA A 70 6.89 -5.29 -0.53
CA ALA A 70 7.25 -6.70 -0.38
C ALA A 70 8.72 -6.83 0.01
N TRP A 71 9.06 -7.81 0.83
CA TRP A 71 10.44 -8.13 1.19
C TRP A 71 10.57 -9.63 1.46
N LEU A 72 11.78 -10.16 1.42
CA LEU A 72 12.04 -11.56 1.73
C LEU A 72 12.09 -11.77 3.24
N ASP A 73 11.30 -12.71 3.74
CA ASP A 73 11.42 -13.21 5.11
C ASP A 73 12.79 -13.89 5.28
N PRO A 74 13.60 -13.49 6.28
CA PRO A 74 14.95 -14.02 6.45
C PRO A 74 15.01 -15.50 6.81
N VAL A 75 13.91 -16.10 7.29
CA VAL A 75 13.87 -17.49 7.73
C VAL A 75 13.41 -18.43 6.61
N SER A 76 12.29 -18.11 5.97
CA SER A 76 11.63 -18.92 4.95
C SER A 76 12.04 -18.56 3.52
N GLY A 77 12.54 -17.35 3.30
CA GLY A 77 12.79 -16.79 1.97
C GLY A 77 11.51 -16.51 1.18
N ALA A 78 10.33 -16.66 1.79
CA ALA A 78 9.06 -16.29 1.19
C ALA A 78 8.87 -14.77 1.21
N PRO A 79 8.12 -14.19 0.26
CA PRO A 79 7.83 -12.77 0.28
C PRO A 79 6.75 -12.45 1.32
N ASP A 80 7.09 -11.64 2.30
CA ASP A 80 6.12 -10.92 3.13
C ASP A 80 5.64 -9.66 2.41
N ASN A 81 4.43 -9.22 2.75
CA ASN A 81 3.79 -8.08 2.09
C ASN A 81 3.07 -7.18 3.07
N ASP A 82 3.33 -5.87 2.97
CA ASP A 82 2.51 -4.82 3.57
C ASP A 82 1.72 -4.09 2.49
N TYR A 83 0.48 -3.72 2.81
CA TYR A 83 -0.35 -2.84 2.00
C TYR A 83 -0.55 -1.54 2.76
N VAL A 84 -0.10 -0.44 2.17
CA VAL A 84 -0.28 0.90 2.75
C VAL A 84 -1.72 1.33 2.49
N GLU A 85 -2.51 1.50 3.54
CA GLU A 85 -3.94 1.81 3.44
C GLU A 85 -4.24 3.19 2.84
N PRO A 86 -3.51 4.28 3.17
CA PRO A 86 -3.72 5.57 2.54
C PRO A 86 -3.57 5.51 1.02
N ARG A 87 -4.49 6.16 0.31
CA ARG A 87 -4.43 6.32 -1.14
C ARG A 87 -3.36 7.34 -1.49
N LEU A 88 -2.49 6.99 -2.45
CA LEU A 88 -1.51 7.91 -3.00
C LEU A 88 -2.10 8.66 -4.19
N TYR A 89 -2.23 9.98 -4.07
CA TYR A 89 -2.58 10.86 -5.19
C TYR A 89 -1.32 11.60 -5.66
N VAL A 90 -1.01 11.49 -6.94
CA VAL A 90 0.24 12.04 -7.49
C VAL A 90 -0.10 13.32 -8.28
N PRO A 91 0.27 14.51 -7.77
CA PRO A 91 0.09 15.76 -8.49
C PRO A 91 1.10 15.87 -9.64
N GLU A 92 0.92 16.85 -10.53
CA GLU A 92 1.79 17.04 -11.70
C GLU A 92 3.29 17.15 -11.39
N LEU A 93 3.63 17.75 -10.25
CA LEU A 93 5.02 17.93 -9.80
C LEU A 93 5.57 16.75 -8.99
N GLY A 94 4.73 15.80 -8.60
CA GLY A 94 5.12 14.75 -7.65
C GLY A 94 5.45 15.31 -6.25
N GLY A 95 6.43 14.72 -5.58
CA GLY A 95 6.89 15.14 -4.26
C GLY A 95 7.23 14.00 -3.31
N PRO A 96 7.58 14.32 -2.05
CA PRO A 96 7.86 13.31 -1.04
C PRO A 96 6.59 12.53 -0.67
N ILE A 97 6.69 11.21 -0.62
CA ILE A 97 5.56 10.28 -0.40
C ILE A 97 4.72 10.66 0.82
N GLY A 98 5.35 11.11 1.91
CA GLY A 98 4.65 11.53 3.13
C GLY A 98 3.71 12.73 2.96
N HIS A 99 3.93 13.58 1.95
CA HIS A 99 3.03 14.70 1.63
C HIS A 99 1.91 14.30 0.65
N LEU A 100 2.08 13.16 -0.04
CA LEU A 100 1.17 12.70 -1.08
C LEU A 100 0.15 11.68 -0.54
N LEU A 101 0.49 10.98 0.54
CA LEU A 101 -0.42 10.06 1.23
C LEU A 101 -1.51 10.88 1.94
N LYS A 102 -2.74 10.78 1.45
CA LYS A 102 -3.89 11.35 2.14
C LYS A 102 -4.43 10.31 3.11
N ALA A 103 -4.51 10.67 4.39
CA ALA A 103 -5.18 9.86 5.39
C ALA A 103 -6.55 9.42 4.84
N PRO A 104 -6.92 8.14 5.00
CA PRO A 104 -8.20 7.67 4.50
C PRO A 104 -9.31 8.51 5.14
N SER A 105 -10.27 8.97 4.33
CA SER A 105 -11.40 9.79 4.79
C SER A 105 -12.34 9.04 5.73
N THR A 106 -12.15 7.73 5.85
CA THR A 106 -12.85 6.84 6.77
C THR A 106 -11.82 6.08 7.59
N PRO A 107 -12.01 5.88 8.91
CA PRO A 107 -11.18 4.94 9.65
C PRO A 107 -11.20 3.60 8.92
N SER A 108 -10.03 3.00 8.71
CA SER A 108 -9.93 1.66 8.17
C SER A 108 -10.85 0.76 8.97
N THR A 109 -11.72 0.04 8.27
CA THR A 109 -12.53 -0.98 8.91
C THR A 109 -11.66 -2.21 8.92
N ASP A 110 -10.99 -2.46 10.04
CA ASP A 110 -10.27 -3.70 10.26
C ASP A 110 -11.22 -4.88 10.02
N VAL A 111 -10.75 -5.90 9.32
CA VAL A 111 -11.50 -7.13 9.05
C VAL A 111 -10.78 -8.32 9.68
N ALA A 112 -11.39 -8.95 10.67
CA ALA A 112 -10.93 -10.21 11.22
C ALA A 112 -11.59 -11.38 10.48
N TRP A 113 -10.79 -12.14 9.71
CA TRP A 113 -11.25 -13.31 8.98
C TRP A 113 -10.88 -14.60 9.72
N GLN A 114 -11.81 -15.15 10.51
CA GLN A 114 -11.55 -16.32 11.38
C GLN A 114 -12.83 -17.06 11.76
N PRO A 115 -12.77 -18.35 12.15
CA PRO A 115 -13.98 -19.17 12.38
C PRO A 115 -14.81 -18.74 13.60
N THR A 116 -14.20 -18.06 14.57
CA THR A 116 -14.83 -17.61 15.81
C THR A 116 -14.75 -16.10 15.97
N ALA A 117 -15.81 -15.46 16.46
CA ALA A 117 -15.77 -14.02 16.71
C ALA A 117 -14.65 -13.66 17.71
N PRO A 118 -13.89 -12.57 17.47
CA PRO A 118 -12.83 -12.14 18.36
C PRO A 118 -13.36 -11.81 19.76
N LYS A 119 -12.55 -12.10 20.79
CA LYS A 119 -12.85 -11.79 22.20
C LYS A 119 -11.59 -11.22 22.87
N PRO A 120 -11.61 -9.96 23.34
CA PRO A 120 -12.70 -9.00 23.18
C PRO A 120 -12.91 -8.65 21.70
N TRP A 121 -14.15 -8.36 21.32
CA TRP A 121 -14.44 -7.80 20.01
C TRP A 121 -14.26 -6.27 20.14
N PRO A 122 -13.33 -5.66 19.37
CA PRO A 122 -13.19 -4.20 19.33
C PRO A 122 -14.33 -3.55 18.55
N VAL A 123 -14.82 -2.41 19.04
CA VAL A 123 -15.81 -1.58 18.34
C VAL A 123 -15.24 -1.15 16.99
N GLY A 124 -16.03 -1.29 15.92
CA GLY A 124 -15.63 -0.95 14.56
C GLY A 124 -15.05 -2.11 13.75
N LEU A 125 -14.53 -3.17 14.40
CA LEU A 125 -14.00 -4.36 13.72
C LEU A 125 -15.11 -5.14 13.03
N VAL A 126 -14.93 -5.42 11.73
CA VAL A 126 -15.76 -6.36 10.99
C VAL A 126 -15.19 -7.76 11.18
N TRP A 127 -15.99 -8.68 11.69
CA TRP A 127 -15.64 -10.09 11.74
C TRP A 127 -16.31 -10.83 10.59
N VAL A 128 -15.53 -11.62 9.86
CA VAL A 128 -16.02 -12.57 8.86
C VAL A 128 -15.75 -13.98 9.35
N ASN A 129 -16.82 -14.76 9.51
CA ASN A 129 -16.72 -16.17 9.83
C ASN A 129 -16.17 -16.93 8.62
N SER A 130 -14.95 -17.46 8.74
CA SER A 130 -14.26 -18.15 7.64
C SER A 130 -14.91 -19.46 7.19
N ILE A 131 -15.83 -20.02 7.98
CA ILE A 131 -16.54 -21.28 7.69
C ILE A 131 -17.90 -21.01 7.03
N THR A 132 -18.65 -20.06 7.56
CA THR A 132 -20.04 -19.79 7.13
C THR A 132 -20.15 -18.59 6.19
N GLY A 133 -19.10 -17.78 6.04
CA GLY A 133 -19.12 -16.52 5.30
C GLY A 133 -19.92 -15.41 6.00
N ARG A 134 -20.43 -15.65 7.21
CA ARG A 134 -21.22 -14.66 7.96
C ARG A 134 -20.36 -13.44 8.28
N VAL A 135 -20.85 -12.26 7.90
CA VAL A 135 -20.22 -10.97 8.20
C VAL A 135 -20.99 -10.29 9.33
N GLN A 136 -20.27 -9.80 10.33
CA GLN A 136 -20.83 -9.00 11.41
C GLN A 136 -19.90 -7.85 11.76
N ARG A 137 -20.48 -6.71 12.16
CA ARG A 137 -19.73 -5.57 12.68
C ARG A 137 -20.18 -5.28 14.09
N GLN A 138 -19.24 -5.04 14.97
CA GLN A 138 -19.57 -4.47 16.27
C GLN A 138 -19.73 -2.96 16.13
N VAL A 139 -20.95 -2.51 16.38
CA VAL A 139 -21.34 -1.10 16.51
C VAL A 139 -21.26 -0.67 17.96
#